data_AF-X1LZI6-F1
#
_entry.id   AF-X1LZI6-F1
#
_cell.length_a   1.000
_cell.length_b   1.000
_cell.length_c   1.000
_cell.angle_alpha   90.00
_cell.angle_beta   90.00
_cell.angle_gamma   90.00
#
_symmetry.space_group_name_H-M   'P 1'
#
loop_
_entity.id
_entity.type
_entity.pdbx_description
1 polymer ?
#
loop_
_entity_poly.entity_id
_entity_poly.type
_entity_poly.pdbx_seq_one_letter_code
_entity_poly.pdbx_strand_id
1 'polypeptide(L)'
;IGRKSIDDQFIELMDALDGYDSPEAISQRLAELQGPIRELAAACRQTVLFNRAQVEFQSTKTDIELRPMEGGSLFAVWYLLMDRIARSPTKFHMRSSVRILLPLVADFLPEDPNA
;
A
#
# COMPACT_ATOMS: atom_id res chain seq x y z
N ILE A 1 10.19 9.68 22.10
CA ILE A 1 8.92 9.19 21.51
C ILE A 1 9.30 8.05 20.58
N GLY A 2 8.89 6.81 20.87
CA GLY A 2 9.31 5.63 20.11
C GLY A 2 8.72 5.64 18.70
N ARG A 3 9.50 5.22 17.69
CA ARG A 3 9.00 5.03 16.32
C ARG A 3 7.90 3.95 16.34
N LYS A 4 6.71 4.27 15.81
CA LYS A 4 5.58 3.32 15.72
C LYS A 4 5.97 2.11 14.87
N SER A 5 5.45 0.92 15.17
CA SER A 5 5.72 -0.25 14.34
C SER A 5 5.01 -0.15 12.99
N ILE A 6 5.45 -0.91 11.99
CA ILE A 6 4.75 -1.01 10.68
C ILE A 6 3.29 -1.43 10.87
N ASP A 7 3.03 -2.30 11.85
CA ASP A 7 1.69 -2.82 12.09
C ASP A 7 0.77 -1.73 12.68
N ASP A 8 1.28 -0.95 13.64
CA ASP A 8 0.50 0.15 14.24
C ASP A 8 0.19 1.24 13.21
N GLN A 9 1.20 1.62 12.40
CA GLN A 9 1.02 2.60 11.33
C GLN A 9 0.04 2.11 10.26
N PHE A 10 0.05 0.82 9.93
CA PHE A 10 -0.90 0.26 8.98
C PHE A 10 -2.33 0.23 9.54
N ILE A 11 -2.51 -0.08 10.83
CA ILE A 11 -3.82 0.00 11.48
C ILE A 11 -4.34 1.44 11.43
N GLU A 12 -3.51 2.44 11.77
CA GLU A 12 -3.89 3.86 11.68
C GLU A 12 -4.27 4.28 10.25
N LEU A 13 -3.57 3.76 9.24
CA LEU A 13 -3.93 3.98 7.84
C LEU A 13 -5.30 3.37 7.50
N MET A 14 -5.58 2.14 7.97
CA MET A 14 -6.87 1.49 7.77
C MET A 14 -8.00 2.26 8.46
N ASP A 15 -7.80 2.70 9.70
CA ASP A 15 -8.77 3.51 10.45
C ASP A 15 -9.04 4.85 9.73
N ALA A 16 -8.02 5.46 9.11
CA ALA A 16 -8.17 6.71 8.36
C ALA A 16 -8.89 6.56 7.01
N LEU A 17 -9.04 5.32 6.53
CA LEU A 17 -9.77 4.92 5.33
C LEU A 17 -11.13 4.28 5.64
N ASP A 18 -11.48 4.12 6.92
CA ASP A 18 -12.78 3.57 7.33
C ASP A 18 -13.93 4.49 6.87
N GLY A 19 -15.00 3.89 6.34
CA GLY A 19 -16.15 4.58 5.78
C GLY A 19 -16.01 5.11 4.34
N TYR A 20 -14.91 4.80 3.65
CA TYR A 20 -14.73 5.11 2.22
C TYR A 20 -14.92 3.84 1.38
N ASP A 21 -16.02 3.77 0.61
CA ASP A 21 -16.43 2.51 -0.06
C ASP A 21 -16.36 2.55 -1.60
N SER A 22 -16.18 3.72 -2.23
CA SER A 22 -16.06 3.84 -3.69
C SER A 22 -14.60 3.91 -4.15
N PRO A 23 -14.27 3.41 -5.36
CA PRO A 23 -12.91 3.50 -5.91
C PRO A 23 -12.33 4.92 -5.93
N GLU A 24 -13.14 5.91 -6.30
CA GLU A 24 -12.76 7.31 -6.36
C GLU A 24 -12.51 7.89 -4.96
N ALA A 25 -13.40 7.61 -4.01
CA ALA A 25 -13.30 8.11 -2.65
C ALA A 25 -12.07 7.54 -1.92
N ILE A 26 -11.80 6.25 -2.12
CA ILE A 26 -10.59 5.59 -1.62
C ILE A 26 -9.34 6.19 -2.24
N SER A 27 -9.29 6.37 -3.57
CA SER A 27 -8.13 6.94 -4.26
C SER A 27 -7.83 8.36 -3.82
N GLN A 28 -8.87 9.20 -3.69
CA GLN A 28 -8.74 10.54 -3.15
C GLN A 28 -8.19 10.51 -1.73
N ARG A 29 -8.73 9.65 -0.87
CA ARG A 29 -8.29 9.55 0.52
C ARG A 29 -6.85 9.07 0.66
N LEU A 30 -6.43 8.11 -0.18
CA LEU A 30 -5.03 7.66 -0.26
C LEU A 30 -4.10 8.81 -0.68
N ALA A 31 -4.51 9.63 -1.65
CA ALA A 31 -3.72 10.79 -2.08
C ALA A 31 -3.57 11.83 -0.96
N GLU A 32 -4.64 12.10 -0.18
CA GLU A 32 -4.58 12.97 1.01
C GLU A 32 -3.63 12.43 2.10
N LEU A 33 -3.51 11.10 2.20
CA LEU A 33 -2.67 10.40 3.17
C LEU A 33 -1.26 10.09 2.63
N GLN A 34 -0.80 10.77 1.57
CA GLN A 34 0.46 10.47 0.92
C GLN A 34 1.69 10.48 1.86
N GLY A 35 1.76 11.42 2.81
CA GLY A 35 2.88 11.52 3.76
C GLY A 35 3.02 10.26 4.63
N PRO A 36 1.98 9.89 5.41
CA PRO A 36 1.96 8.66 6.19
C PRO A 36 2.21 7.39 5.35
N ILE A 37 1.63 7.30 4.14
CA ILE A 37 1.83 6.15 3.26
C ILE A 37 3.29 6.04 2.80
N ARG A 38 3.92 7.16 2.42
CA ARG A 38 5.34 7.20 2.00
C ARG A 38 6.27 6.85 3.16
N GLU A 39 5.99 7.32 4.38
CA GLU A 39 6.76 6.94 5.59
C GLU A 39 6.67 5.44 5.86
N LEU A 40 5.45 4.89 5.85
CA LEU A 40 5.22 3.48 6.09
C LEU A 40 5.83 2.61 4.98
N ALA A 41 5.73 3.04 3.72
CA ALA A 41 6.40 2.41 2.58
C ALA A 41 7.92 2.39 2.75
N ALA A 42 8.53 3.48 3.21
CA ALA A 42 9.97 3.52 3.48
C ALA A 42 10.37 2.50 4.57
N ALA A 43 9.56 2.35 5.62
CA ALA A 43 9.78 1.33 6.64
C ALA A 43 9.64 -0.11 6.07
N CYS A 44 8.63 -0.35 5.23
CA CYS A 44 8.44 -1.63 4.54
C CYS A 44 9.64 -1.99 3.64
N ARG A 45 10.18 -1.02 2.89
CA ARG A 45 11.35 -1.20 2.00
C ARG A 45 12.64 -1.59 2.75
N GLN A 46 12.74 -1.26 4.04
CA GLN A 46 13.89 -1.66 4.88
C GLN A 46 13.81 -3.11 5.38
N THR A 47 12.70 -3.82 5.15
CA THR A 47 12.54 -5.19 5.63
C THR A 47 13.26 -6.21 4.75
N VAL A 48 13.82 -7.27 5.35
CA VAL A 48 14.38 -8.43 4.62
C VAL A 48 13.34 -9.06 3.69
N LEU A 49 12.08 -9.04 4.11
CA LEU A 49 10.97 -9.60 3.35
C LEU A 49 10.76 -8.84 2.03
N PHE A 50 10.74 -7.50 2.07
CA PHE A 50 10.67 -6.69 0.85
C PHE A 50 11.88 -6.92 -0.06
N ASN A 51 13.09 -6.96 0.51
CA ASN A 51 14.31 -7.19 -0.27
C ASN A 51 14.29 -8.53 -1.03
N ARG A 52 13.67 -9.57 -0.46
CA ARG A 52 13.50 -10.87 -1.13
C ARG A 52 12.40 -10.87 -2.17
N ALA A 53 11.43 -9.96 -2.07
CA ALA A 53 10.28 -9.87 -2.96
C ALA A 53 10.46 -8.88 -4.13
N GLN A 54 11.65 -8.30 -4.33
CA GLN A 54 11.85 -7.23 -5.32
C GLN A 54 11.46 -7.63 -6.76
N VAL A 55 11.74 -8.88 -7.17
CA VAL A 55 11.35 -9.36 -8.51
C VAL A 55 9.83 -9.39 -8.68
N GLU A 56 9.12 -9.96 -7.71
CA GLU A 56 7.65 -10.01 -7.71
C GLU A 56 7.04 -8.61 -7.61
N PHE A 57 7.64 -7.73 -6.80
CA PHE A 57 7.25 -6.33 -6.69
C PHE A 57 7.32 -5.61 -8.05
N GLN A 58 8.45 -5.72 -8.76
CA GLN A 58 8.61 -5.05 -10.06
C GLN A 58 7.69 -5.65 -11.14
N SER A 59 7.48 -6.96 -11.13
CA SER A 59 6.53 -7.62 -12.03
C SER A 59 5.12 -7.10 -11.78
N THR A 60 4.69 -7.04 -10.52
CA THR A 60 3.36 -6.56 -10.13
C THR A 60 3.17 -5.10 -10.53
N LYS A 61 4.19 -4.25 -10.33
CA LYS A 61 4.18 -2.85 -10.76
C LYS A 61 3.91 -2.72 -12.25
N THR A 62 4.72 -3.43 -13.04
CA THR A 62 4.61 -3.45 -14.51
C THR A 62 3.22 -3.91 -14.95
N ASP A 63 2.68 -4.96 -14.33
CA ASP A 63 1.35 -5.46 -14.67
C ASP A 63 0.24 -4.44 -14.42
N ILE A 64 0.31 -3.67 -13.33
CA ILE A 64 -0.65 -2.60 -13.02
C ILE A 64 -0.52 -1.43 -13.99
N GLU A 65 0.71 -1.05 -14.35
CA GLU A 65 0.97 0.03 -15.33
C GLU A 65 0.43 -0.32 -16.72
N LEU A 66 0.52 -1.60 -17.11
CA LEU A 66 0.06 -2.08 -18.42
C LEU A 66 -1.45 -2.37 -18.49
N ARG A 67 -2.12 -2.52 -17.34
CA ARG A 67 -3.55 -2.91 -17.27
C ARG A 67 -4.32 -1.99 -16.33
N PRO A 68 -4.69 -0.78 -16.80
CA PRO A 68 -5.49 0.14 -16.00
C PRO A 68 -6.85 -0.49 -15.65
N MET A 69 -7.17 -0.51 -14.36
CA MET A 69 -8.46 -0.98 -13.82
C MET A 69 -9.42 0.20 -13.64
N GLU A 70 -10.71 -0.10 -13.52
CA GLU A 70 -11.72 0.87 -13.06
C GLU A 70 -11.30 1.43 -11.69
N GLY A 71 -11.32 2.76 -11.53
CA GLY A 71 -10.73 3.46 -10.37
C GLY A 71 -9.25 3.85 -10.50
N GLY A 72 -8.58 3.47 -11.60
CA GLY A 72 -7.18 3.85 -11.88
C GLY A 72 -6.14 3.02 -11.13
N SER A 73 -4.86 3.24 -11.45
CA SER A 73 -3.75 2.40 -10.94
C SER A 73 -3.57 2.48 -9.42
N LEU A 74 -3.85 3.64 -8.78
CA LEU A 74 -3.78 3.80 -7.33
C LEU A 74 -4.84 2.94 -6.61
N PHE A 75 -6.07 2.94 -7.10
CA PHE A 75 -7.10 2.05 -6.58
C PHE A 75 -6.75 0.58 -6.84
N ALA A 76 -6.26 0.26 -8.04
CA ALA A 76 -5.90 -1.11 -8.41
C ALA A 76 -4.87 -1.72 -7.45
N VAL A 77 -3.81 -0.98 -7.12
CA VAL A 77 -2.79 -1.44 -6.18
C VAL A 77 -3.32 -1.52 -4.74
N TRP A 78 -4.15 -0.56 -4.33
CA TRP A 78 -4.79 -0.61 -3.00
C TRP A 78 -5.69 -1.83 -2.87
N TYR A 79 -6.54 -2.08 -3.86
CA TYR A 79 -7.40 -3.24 -3.92
C TYR A 79 -6.60 -4.54 -3.89
N LEU A 80 -5.49 -4.63 -4.63
CA LEU A 80 -4.60 -5.79 -4.59
C LEU A 80 -4.04 -6.04 -3.18
N LEU A 81 -3.61 -4.98 -2.48
CA LEU A 81 -3.16 -5.10 -1.09
C LEU A 81 -4.28 -5.62 -0.17
N MET A 82 -5.49 -5.06 -0.29
CA MET A 82 -6.66 -5.48 0.48
C MET A 82 -7.05 -6.94 0.20
N ASP A 83 -7.11 -7.36 -1.07
CA ASP A 83 -7.44 -8.73 -1.47
C ASP A 83 -6.42 -9.73 -0.90
N ARG A 84 -5.12 -9.40 -0.95
CA ARG A 84 -4.06 -10.25 -0.38
C ARG A 84 -4.14 -10.35 1.14
N ILE A 85 -4.52 -9.27 1.82
CA ILE A 85 -4.80 -9.30 3.26
C ILE A 85 -6.01 -10.18 3.57
N ALA A 86 -7.13 -9.98 2.87
CA ALA A 86 -8.37 -10.73 3.10
C ALA A 86 -8.20 -12.24 2.86
N ARG A 87 -7.35 -12.63 1.91
CA ARG A 87 -7.04 -14.03 1.58
C ARG A 87 -5.89 -14.63 2.40
N SER A 88 -5.24 -13.85 3.26
CA SER A 88 -4.09 -14.32 4.02
C SER A 88 -4.50 -15.34 5.08
N PRO A 89 -3.96 -16.57 5.06
CA PRO A 89 -4.39 -17.62 5.98
C PRO A 89 -3.89 -17.41 7.42
N THR A 90 -2.91 -16.54 7.63
CA THR A 90 -2.40 -16.19 8.96
C THR A 90 -2.01 -14.72 9.06
N LYS A 91 -1.88 -14.23 10.29
CA LYS A 91 -1.33 -12.88 10.57
C LYS A 91 0.06 -12.67 9.98
N PHE A 92 0.88 -13.72 9.87
CA PHE A 92 2.20 -13.63 9.24
C PHE A 92 2.09 -13.35 7.74
N HIS A 93 1.16 -14.03 7.04
CA HIS A 93 0.91 -13.79 5.62
C HIS A 93 0.36 -12.38 5.39
N MET A 94 -0.59 -11.94 6.22
CA MET A 94 -1.14 -10.58 6.16
C MET A 94 -0.05 -9.51 6.32
N ARG A 95 0.78 -9.65 7.37
CA ARG A 95 1.93 -8.76 7.62
C ARG A 95 2.92 -8.76 6.46
N SER A 96 3.07 -9.89 5.79
CA SER A 96 3.93 -10.03 4.62
C SER A 96 3.34 -9.28 3.42
N SER A 97 2.03 -9.39 3.17
CA SER A 97 1.34 -8.63 2.13
C SER A 97 1.51 -7.13 2.30
N VAL A 98 1.35 -6.60 3.52
CA VAL A 98 1.60 -5.18 3.81
C VAL A 98 3.03 -4.78 3.48
N ARG A 99 4.02 -5.55 3.94
CA ARG A 99 5.44 -5.23 3.74
C ARG A 99 5.89 -5.30 2.28
N ILE A 100 5.21 -6.10 1.45
CA ILE A 100 5.53 -6.26 0.03
C ILE A 100 4.77 -5.24 -0.82
N LEU A 101 3.47 -5.05 -0.59
CA LEU A 101 2.59 -4.32 -1.51
C LEU A 101 2.32 -2.87 -1.10
N LEU A 102 2.45 -2.50 0.17
CA LEU A 102 2.29 -1.09 0.55
C LEU A 102 3.32 -0.17 -0.13
N PRO A 103 4.60 -0.56 -0.30
CA PRO A 103 5.52 0.22 -1.11
C PRO A 103 5.04 0.46 -2.55
N LEU A 104 4.19 -0.41 -3.10
CA LEU A 104 3.63 -0.26 -4.43
C LEU A 104 2.51 0.77 -4.41
N VAL A 105 1.67 0.80 -3.37
CA VAL A 105 0.68 1.87 -3.16
C VAL A 105 1.36 3.24 -3.18
N ALA A 106 2.50 3.36 -2.48
CA ALA A 106 3.27 4.60 -2.47
C ALA A 106 3.88 5.01 -3.82
N ASP A 107 4.18 4.04 -4.70
CA ASP A 107 4.70 4.30 -6.05
C ASP A 107 3.62 4.84 -7.00
N PHE A 108 2.34 4.55 -6.74
CA PHE A 108 1.20 5.02 -7.55
C PHE A 108 0.50 6.25 -6.95
N LEU A 109 0.97 6.77 -5.81
CA LEU A 109 0.50 8.06 -5.31
C LEU A 109 0.88 9.18 -6.29
N PRO A 110 0.04 10.22 -6.44
CA PRO A 110 0.41 11.39 -7.23
C PRO A 110 1.69 12.03 -6.69
N GLU A 111 2.39 12.78 -7.55
CA GLU A 111 3.54 13.59 -7.10
C GLU A 111 3.10 14.51 -5.96
N ASP A 112 3.92 14.58 -4.91
CA ASP A 112 3.62 15.45 -3.78
C ASP A 112 3.74 16.90 -4.27
N PRO A 113 2.66 17.70 -4.22
CA PRO A 113 2.72 19.09 -4.66
C PRO A 113 3.68 19.95 -3.83
N ASN A 114 4.14 19.44 -2.68
CA ASN A 114 4.99 20.16 -1.72
C ASN A 114 6.38 19.50 -1.51
N ALA A 115 6.77 18.52 -2.32
CA ALA A 115 8.08 17.84 -2.22
C ALA A 115 9.26 18.68 -2.74
#